data_AF-W7ARZ5-F1
#
_entry.id   AF-W7ARZ5-F1
#
_cell.length_a   1.000
_cell.length_b   1.000
_cell.length_c   1.000
_cell.angle_alpha   90.00
_cell.angle_beta   90.00
_cell.angle_gamma   90.00
#
_symmetry.space_group_name_H-M   'P 1'
#
loop_
_entity.id
_entity.type
_entity.pdbx_description
1 polymer ?
#
loop_
_entity_poly.entity_id
_entity_poly.type
_entity_poly.pdbx_seq_one_letter_code
_entity_poly.pdbx_strand_id
1 'polypeptide(L)'
;MADEMQRHIKLTKAQTTPVVLVVGDPGRVDKVKMLCDSYVDLAYNREYKSVECTYKGQKFLCVSHGVGSAGCAICFEELMNNGAKVIIRAGSCGSLQPNEIKRGDICICNAAVREDRVSHLMIYSDFPAVGDFEVYDTLNKVAQELKVPVFTGISLSSDMYYPHNIIPTRLEDYSKANVAVVEMEVATLMVMGTLRKVKTGGIFIVDGCPLKWDEGDFDNNLVPERLENMIKISLETCARMAKKY
;
A
#
# COMPACT_ATOMS: atom_id res chain seq x y z
N MET A 1 11.06 -10.46 26.33
CA MET A 1 11.67 -9.20 25.88
C MET A 1 10.75 -8.08 26.30
N ALA A 2 11.27 -7.04 26.95
CA ALA A 2 10.46 -5.92 27.43
C ALA A 2 9.69 -5.27 26.25
N ASP A 3 8.56 -4.62 26.56
CA ASP A 3 7.73 -3.87 25.61
C ASP A 3 8.49 -2.62 25.11
N GLU A 4 9.55 -2.84 24.34
CA GLU A 4 10.44 -1.80 23.85
C GLU A 4 9.76 -1.04 22.71
N MET A 5 9.80 0.30 22.80
CA MET A 5 9.21 1.17 21.80
C MET A 5 10.04 1.16 20.51
N GLN A 6 9.39 0.94 19.38
CA GLN A 6 10.01 1.02 18.07
C GLN A 6 10.55 2.42 17.77
N ARG A 7 11.66 2.50 17.04
CA ARG A 7 12.47 3.71 16.96
C ARG A 7 11.78 4.82 16.18
N HIS A 8 11.06 4.49 15.11
CA HIS A 8 10.49 5.46 14.19
C HIS A 8 8.96 5.57 14.32
N ILE A 9 8.24 4.45 14.31
CA ILE A 9 6.77 4.45 14.43
C ILE A 9 6.30 4.79 15.85
N LYS A 10 7.22 4.74 16.84
CA LYS A 10 6.97 5.02 18.27
C LYS A 10 5.84 4.19 18.89
N LEU A 11 5.68 2.95 18.41
CA LEU A 11 4.73 1.99 18.96
C LEU A 11 5.45 0.90 19.74
N THR A 12 4.84 0.46 20.84
CA THR A 12 5.24 -0.76 21.52
C THR A 12 4.59 -1.99 20.88
N LYS A 13 5.02 -3.18 21.30
CA LYS A 13 4.43 -4.44 20.82
C LYS A 13 2.97 -4.56 21.25
N ALA A 14 2.65 -4.12 22.47
CA ALA A 14 1.28 -4.14 22.99
C ALA A 14 0.31 -3.24 22.20
N GLN A 15 0.83 -2.19 21.55
CA GLN A 15 0.05 -1.27 20.71
C GLN A 15 -0.08 -1.74 19.25
N THR A 16 0.61 -2.82 18.85
CA THR A 16 0.59 -3.32 17.47
C THR A 16 -0.42 -4.45 17.32
N THR A 17 -1.37 -4.28 16.40
CA THR A 17 -2.41 -5.29 16.12
C THR A 17 -1.94 -6.29 15.05
N PRO A 18 -2.55 -7.48 14.97
CA PRO A 18 -2.19 -8.47 13.94
C PRO A 18 -2.42 -7.98 12.50
N VAL A 19 -3.37 -7.07 12.28
CA VAL A 19 -3.67 -6.51 10.95
C VAL A 19 -3.34 -5.03 10.94
N VAL A 20 -2.60 -4.59 9.93
CA VAL A 20 -2.20 -3.18 9.77
C VAL A 20 -2.53 -2.71 8.37
N LEU A 21 -3.32 -1.65 8.27
CA LEU A 21 -3.50 -0.87 7.06
C LEU A 21 -2.38 0.17 6.99
N VAL A 22 -1.66 0.24 5.88
CA VAL A 22 -0.61 1.23 5.67
C VAL A 22 -0.93 2.13 4.48
N VAL A 23 -0.62 3.42 4.62
CA VAL A 23 -0.84 4.46 3.60
C VAL A 23 0.43 5.31 3.46
N GLY A 24 0.68 5.93 2.30
CA GLY A 24 1.86 6.80 2.16
C GLY A 24 1.72 8.10 2.95
N ASP A 25 0.61 8.80 2.71
CA ASP A 25 0.34 10.13 3.25
C ASP A 25 -0.23 10.09 4.70
N PRO A 26 0.40 10.76 5.68
CA PRO A 26 -0.13 10.94 7.03
C PRO A 26 -1.55 11.56 7.06
N GLY A 27 -1.86 12.46 6.12
CA GLY A 27 -3.20 13.04 6.01
C GLY A 27 -4.26 12.02 5.60
N ARG A 28 -3.87 10.94 4.91
CA ARG A 28 -4.78 9.84 4.58
C ARG A 28 -5.14 9.00 5.81
N VAL A 29 -4.28 8.92 6.82
CA VAL A 29 -4.61 8.27 8.10
C VAL A 29 -5.82 8.95 8.75
N ASP A 30 -5.87 10.28 8.71
CA ASP A 30 -7.04 11.03 9.22
C ASP A 30 -8.29 10.78 8.38
N LYS A 31 -8.18 10.71 7.04
CA LYS A 31 -9.34 10.36 6.20
C LYS A 31 -9.87 8.96 6.50
N VAL A 32 -8.97 7.99 6.72
CA VAL A 32 -9.33 6.61 7.04
C VAL A 32 -10.00 6.50 8.41
N LYS A 33 -9.43 7.12 9.45
CA LYS A 33 -9.96 6.99 10.82
C LYS A 33 -11.36 7.58 10.97
N MET A 34 -11.70 8.59 10.17
CA MET A 34 -13.04 9.20 10.15
C MET A 34 -14.13 8.30 9.53
N LEU A 35 -13.74 7.25 8.80
CA LEU A 35 -14.67 6.24 8.26
C LEU A 35 -14.77 5.00 9.15
N CYS A 36 -14.08 4.98 10.29
CA CYS A 36 -14.15 3.92 11.29
C CYS A 36 -15.28 4.17 12.30
N ASP A 37 -15.71 3.13 13.02
CA ASP A 37 -16.73 3.27 14.08
C ASP A 37 -16.17 4.10 15.25
N SER A 38 -14.90 3.90 15.57
CA SER A 38 -14.13 4.71 16.51
C SER A 38 -12.63 4.57 16.24
N TYR A 39 -11.82 5.44 16.83
CA TYR A 39 -10.36 5.41 16.69
C TYR A 39 -9.65 5.96 17.94
N VAL A 40 -8.37 5.61 18.09
CA VAL A 40 -7.46 6.16 19.10
C VAL A 40 -6.16 6.58 18.42
N ASP A 41 -5.84 7.87 18.45
CA ASP A 41 -4.54 8.37 17.99
C ASP A 41 -3.44 7.85 18.93
N LEU A 42 -2.41 7.20 18.40
CA LEU A 42 -1.35 6.56 19.19
C LEU A 42 -0.06 7.37 19.20
N ALA A 43 0.47 7.65 18.01
CA ALA A 43 1.74 8.33 17.86
C ALA A 43 1.82 9.05 16.51
N TYR A 44 2.61 10.12 16.46
CA TYR A 44 3.02 10.75 15.21
C TYR A 44 4.46 11.24 15.33
N ASN A 45 5.36 10.59 14.59
CA ASN A 45 6.79 10.92 14.59
C ASN A 45 7.33 10.85 13.16
N ARG A 46 7.99 11.92 12.70
CA ARG A 46 8.37 12.10 11.29
C ARG A 46 7.14 11.95 10.37
N GLU A 47 7.22 11.14 9.33
CA GLU A 47 6.11 10.77 8.45
C GLU A 47 5.24 9.60 8.97
N TYR A 48 5.54 9.03 10.14
CA TYR A 48 4.86 7.84 10.67
C TYR A 48 3.77 8.24 11.67
N LYS A 49 2.54 8.35 11.19
CA LYS A 49 1.34 8.60 12.00
C LYS A 49 0.61 7.28 12.19
N SER A 50 0.35 6.92 13.45
CA SER A 50 -0.26 5.66 13.84
C SER A 50 -1.56 5.88 14.60
N VAL A 51 -2.61 5.18 14.17
CA VAL A 51 -3.95 5.22 14.77
C VAL A 51 -4.45 3.79 14.94
N GLU A 52 -5.02 3.48 16.10
CA GLU A 52 -5.85 2.29 16.28
C GLU A 52 -7.25 2.57 15.74
N CYS A 53 -7.71 1.76 14.80
CA CYS A 53 -9.05 1.84 14.21
C CYS A 53 -9.92 0.72 14.77
N THR A 54 -11.18 1.04 15.10
CA THR A 54 -12.24 0.06 15.33
C THR A 54 -13.24 0.14 14.19
N TYR A 55 -13.43 -0.95 13.46
CA TYR A 55 -14.36 -1.03 12.34
C TYR A 55 -15.07 -2.38 12.33
N LYS A 56 -16.41 -2.37 12.33
CA LYS A 56 -17.28 -3.55 12.41
C LYS A 56 -16.91 -4.49 13.56
N GLY A 57 -16.61 -3.89 14.72
CA GLY A 57 -16.23 -4.59 15.94
C GLY A 57 -14.83 -5.23 15.90
N GLN A 58 -14.00 -4.91 14.91
CA GLN A 58 -12.63 -5.41 14.78
C GLN A 58 -11.62 -4.27 14.97
N LYS A 59 -10.47 -4.59 15.57
CA LYS A 59 -9.39 -3.63 15.80
C LYS A 59 -8.20 -3.91 14.88
N PHE A 60 -7.69 -2.86 14.25
CA PHE A 60 -6.46 -2.90 13.46
C PHE A 60 -5.78 -1.53 13.48
N LEU A 61 -4.50 -1.47 13.12
CA LEU A 61 -3.80 -0.19 13.00
C LEU A 61 -3.98 0.41 11.60
N CYS A 62 -4.00 1.73 11.52
CA CYS A 62 -3.74 2.51 10.31
C CYS A 62 -2.45 3.32 10.52
N VAL A 63 -1.44 3.11 9.68
CA VAL A 63 -0.11 3.73 9.84
C VAL A 63 0.37 4.36 8.54
N SER A 64 0.82 5.62 8.58
CA SER A 64 1.50 6.21 7.42
C SER A 64 2.96 5.78 7.32
N HIS A 65 3.45 5.56 6.11
CA HIS A 65 4.82 5.09 5.85
C HIS A 65 5.69 6.04 5.03
N GLY A 66 5.15 7.18 4.58
CA GLY A 66 5.88 8.14 3.75
C GLY A 66 6.00 7.74 2.29
N VAL A 67 6.86 8.47 1.57
CA VAL A 67 7.17 8.26 0.15
C VAL A 67 8.50 7.53 0.00
N GLY A 68 8.52 6.52 -0.86
CA GLY A 68 9.70 5.76 -1.27
C GLY A 68 9.96 4.51 -0.46
N SER A 69 10.61 3.55 -1.13
CA SER A 69 10.91 2.21 -0.61
C SER A 69 11.74 2.21 0.68
N ALA A 70 12.77 3.05 0.76
CA ALA A 70 13.70 3.05 1.89
C ALA A 70 13.04 3.51 3.20
N GLY A 71 12.22 4.56 3.14
CA GLY A 71 11.47 5.06 4.29
C GLY A 71 10.36 4.09 4.70
N CYS A 72 9.58 3.59 3.74
CA CYS A 72 8.51 2.66 4.05
C CYS A 72 9.03 1.32 4.60
N ALA A 73 10.22 0.86 4.17
CA ALA A 73 10.86 -0.33 4.72
C ALA A 73 11.11 -0.22 6.22
N ILE A 74 11.46 0.96 6.75
CA ILE A 74 11.61 1.18 8.19
C ILE A 74 10.27 0.92 8.90
N CYS A 75 9.19 1.51 8.40
CA CYS A 75 7.85 1.32 8.95
C CYS A 75 7.44 -0.16 8.93
N PHE A 76 7.60 -0.83 7.78
CA PHE A 76 7.22 -2.22 7.61
C PHE A 76 8.02 -3.15 8.53
N GLU A 77 9.32 -2.95 8.62
CA GLU A 77 10.20 -3.73 9.50
C GLU A 77 9.79 -3.59 10.98
N GLU A 78 9.54 -2.38 11.45
CA GLU A 78 9.14 -2.12 12.84
C GLU A 78 7.76 -2.73 13.16
N LEU A 79 6.80 -2.65 12.22
CA LEU A 79 5.48 -3.29 12.36
C LEU A 79 5.59 -4.83 12.41
N MET A 80 6.38 -5.42 11.51
CA MET A 80 6.59 -6.87 11.47
C MET A 80 7.33 -7.37 12.71
N ASN A 81 8.33 -6.63 13.19
CA ASN A 81 9.04 -6.92 14.45
C ASN A 81 8.12 -6.84 15.67
N ASN A 82 7.15 -5.92 15.67
CA ASN A 82 6.12 -5.83 16.68
C ASN A 82 4.97 -6.85 16.53
N GLY A 83 5.04 -7.75 15.55
CA GLY A 83 4.15 -8.90 15.47
C GLY A 83 2.96 -8.74 14.53
N ALA A 84 2.95 -7.72 13.66
CA ALA A 84 2.00 -7.67 12.55
C ALA A 84 2.01 -8.99 11.76
N LYS A 85 0.82 -9.47 11.38
CA LYS A 85 0.58 -10.73 10.65
C LYS A 85 0.02 -10.50 9.26
N VAL A 86 -0.67 -9.38 9.06
CA VAL A 86 -1.21 -8.93 7.77
C VAL A 86 -0.92 -7.44 7.61
N ILE A 87 -0.37 -7.04 6.47
CA ILE A 87 -0.15 -5.63 6.13
C ILE A 87 -0.76 -5.34 4.75
N ILE A 88 -1.71 -4.41 4.69
CA ILE A 88 -2.39 -4.03 3.45
C ILE A 88 -2.01 -2.60 3.11
N ARG A 89 -1.46 -2.36 1.92
CA ARG A 89 -1.14 -1.01 1.44
C ARG A 89 -2.30 -0.43 0.64
N ALA A 90 -2.79 0.75 1.06
CA ALA A 90 -3.78 1.54 0.34
C ALA A 90 -3.14 2.84 -0.21
N GLY A 91 -2.66 2.77 -1.45
CA GLY A 91 -1.85 3.81 -2.08
C GLY A 91 -2.57 4.58 -3.19
N SER A 92 -1.88 5.56 -3.78
CA SER A 92 -2.20 6.05 -5.13
C SER A 92 -1.18 5.51 -6.12
N CYS A 93 -1.48 5.56 -7.41
CA CYS A 93 -0.60 5.09 -8.48
C CYS A 93 -0.86 5.82 -9.80
N GLY A 94 0.10 5.76 -10.72
CA GLY A 94 -0.09 6.14 -12.11
C GLY A 94 -0.51 4.95 -12.97
N SER A 95 -1.30 5.18 -14.02
CA SER A 95 -1.65 4.15 -15.01
C SER A 95 -0.50 3.88 -15.98
N LEU A 96 -0.20 2.61 -16.26
CA LEU A 96 0.66 2.19 -17.38
C LEU A 96 -0.14 1.61 -18.55
N GLN A 97 -1.47 1.56 -18.43
CA GLN A 97 -2.40 1.10 -19.47
C GLN A 97 -3.41 2.21 -19.74
N PRO A 98 -2.97 3.33 -20.34
CA PRO A 98 -3.76 4.56 -20.40
C PRO A 98 -5.00 4.46 -21.30
N ASN A 99 -5.19 3.37 -22.05
CA ASN A 99 -6.39 3.18 -22.86
C ASN A 99 -7.53 2.57 -22.02
N GLU A 100 -7.20 1.73 -21.04
CA GLU A 100 -8.12 0.94 -20.22
C GLU A 100 -8.27 1.49 -18.80
N ILE A 101 -7.17 1.89 -18.16
CA ILE A 101 -7.12 2.30 -16.75
C ILE A 101 -6.94 3.82 -16.68
N LYS A 102 -7.89 4.51 -16.08
CA LYS A 102 -8.01 5.98 -16.05
C LYS A 102 -7.92 6.53 -14.63
N ARG A 103 -7.75 7.86 -14.52
CA ARG A 103 -7.79 8.57 -13.24
C ARG A 103 -9.08 8.27 -12.46
N GLY A 104 -8.93 7.91 -11.19
CA GLY A 104 -10.02 7.48 -10.31
C GLY A 104 -10.34 5.99 -10.37
N ASP A 105 -9.81 5.23 -11.32
CA ASP A 105 -9.92 3.77 -11.28
C ASP A 105 -9.13 3.19 -10.10
N ILE A 106 -9.55 2.00 -9.66
CA ILE A 106 -8.93 1.30 -8.54
C ILE A 106 -8.32 0.02 -9.06
N CYS A 107 -7.07 -0.27 -8.69
CA CYS A 107 -6.36 -1.49 -9.05
C CYS A 107 -5.95 -2.27 -7.79
N ILE A 108 -6.28 -3.55 -7.74
CA ILE A 108 -5.81 -4.49 -6.71
C ILE A 108 -4.65 -5.28 -7.28
N CYS A 109 -3.46 -5.12 -6.72
CA CYS A 109 -2.25 -5.74 -7.26
C CYS A 109 -1.85 -7.01 -6.50
N ASN A 110 -1.59 -8.09 -7.23
CA ASN A 110 -1.15 -9.37 -6.67
C ASN A 110 0.38 -9.53 -6.66
N ALA A 111 1.11 -8.76 -7.47
CA ALA A 111 2.56 -8.79 -7.55
C ALA A 111 3.11 -7.42 -7.95
N ALA A 112 4.42 -7.25 -7.83
CA ALA A 112 5.09 -6.03 -8.25
C ALA A 112 6.48 -6.25 -8.86
N VAL A 113 6.87 -5.32 -9.73
CA VAL A 113 8.23 -5.20 -10.24
C VAL A 113 9.09 -4.51 -9.19
N ARG A 114 10.28 -5.07 -8.93
CA ARG A 114 11.24 -4.62 -7.91
C ARG A 114 12.24 -3.61 -8.47
N GLU A 115 11.78 -2.39 -8.74
CA GLU A 115 12.65 -1.26 -9.10
C GLU A 115 12.97 -0.38 -7.87
N ASP A 116 13.12 -1.03 -6.72
CA ASP A 116 13.67 -0.46 -5.50
C ASP A 116 15.11 -0.93 -5.27
N ARG A 117 15.81 -0.33 -4.31
CA ARG A 117 17.12 -0.86 -3.86
C ARG A 117 17.03 -1.76 -2.62
N VAL A 118 16.15 -1.44 -1.67
CA VAL A 118 16.15 -2.09 -0.35
C VAL A 118 15.82 -3.58 -0.44
N SER A 119 14.88 -3.99 -1.30
CA SER A 119 14.58 -5.42 -1.47
C SER A 119 15.80 -6.22 -1.97
N HIS A 120 16.60 -5.65 -2.88
CA HIS A 120 17.81 -6.28 -3.44
C HIS A 120 18.96 -6.36 -2.43
N LEU A 121 18.96 -5.50 -1.40
CA LEU A 121 19.88 -5.61 -0.27
C LEU A 121 19.50 -6.74 0.71
N MET A 122 18.24 -7.17 0.70
CA MET A 122 17.72 -8.24 1.57
C MET A 122 17.76 -9.61 0.90
N ILE A 123 17.47 -9.69 -0.40
CA ILE A 123 17.41 -10.94 -1.15
C ILE A 123 17.72 -10.71 -2.63
N TYR A 124 18.26 -11.74 -3.30
CA TYR A 124 18.64 -11.70 -4.72
C TYR A 124 17.49 -11.24 -5.65
N SER A 125 17.85 -10.64 -6.78
CA SER A 125 16.92 -10.06 -7.77
C SER A 125 15.86 -11.02 -8.29
N ASP A 126 16.18 -12.31 -8.35
CA ASP A 126 15.31 -13.33 -8.92
C ASP A 126 14.13 -13.68 -8.01
N PHE A 127 14.18 -13.25 -6.75
CA PHE A 127 13.09 -13.45 -5.80
C PHE A 127 11.84 -12.61 -6.19
N PRO A 128 10.64 -13.18 -6.21
CA PRO A 128 9.44 -12.45 -6.62
C PRO A 128 8.95 -11.50 -5.51
N ALA A 129 8.48 -10.31 -5.90
CA ALA A 129 7.62 -9.50 -5.03
C ALA A 129 6.16 -9.87 -5.31
N VAL A 130 5.61 -10.73 -4.46
CA VAL A 130 4.25 -11.28 -4.61
C VAL A 130 3.46 -11.12 -3.31
N GLY A 131 2.20 -10.72 -3.44
CA GLY A 131 1.27 -10.60 -2.34
C GLY A 131 0.72 -11.96 -1.90
N ASP A 132 0.18 -12.01 -0.68
CA ASP A 132 -0.52 -13.18 -0.17
C ASP A 132 -1.87 -13.34 -0.87
N PHE A 133 -2.16 -14.56 -1.34
CA PHE A 133 -3.36 -14.85 -2.11
C PHE A 133 -4.64 -14.59 -1.32
N GLU A 134 -4.66 -14.88 -0.02
CA GLU A 134 -5.86 -14.70 0.82
C GLU A 134 -6.17 -13.22 1.00
N VAL A 135 -5.15 -12.37 1.15
CA VAL A 135 -5.32 -10.91 1.20
C VAL A 135 -5.86 -10.39 -0.13
N TYR A 136 -5.27 -10.82 -1.25
CA TYR A 136 -5.69 -10.44 -2.59
C TYR A 136 -7.15 -10.86 -2.90
N ASP A 137 -7.51 -12.11 -2.61
CA ASP A 137 -8.86 -12.64 -2.79
C ASP A 137 -9.88 -11.91 -1.91
N THR A 138 -9.51 -11.58 -0.66
CA THR A 138 -10.40 -10.83 0.24
C THR A 138 -10.66 -9.41 -0.28
N LEU A 139 -9.65 -8.69 -0.77
CA LEU A 139 -9.82 -7.37 -1.39
C LEU A 139 -10.80 -7.43 -2.58
N ASN A 140 -10.63 -8.41 -3.47
CA ASN A 140 -11.47 -8.58 -4.65
C ASN A 140 -12.93 -8.92 -4.30
N LYS A 141 -13.14 -9.85 -3.37
CA LYS A 141 -14.49 -10.22 -2.88
C LYS A 141 -15.19 -9.04 -2.26
N VAL A 142 -14.48 -8.28 -1.42
CA VAL A 142 -15.02 -7.06 -0.82
C VAL A 142 -15.40 -6.02 -1.89
N ALA A 143 -14.55 -5.79 -2.88
CA ALA A 143 -14.86 -4.88 -3.99
C ALA A 143 -16.13 -5.32 -4.75
N GLN A 144 -16.27 -6.62 -5.02
CA GLN A 144 -17.45 -7.20 -5.67
C GLN A 144 -18.72 -7.01 -4.84
N GLU A 145 -18.66 -7.27 -3.53
CA GLU A 145 -19.81 -7.10 -2.62
C GLU A 145 -20.24 -5.64 -2.48
N LEU A 146 -19.27 -4.72 -2.46
CA LEU A 146 -19.51 -3.27 -2.48
C LEU A 146 -19.90 -2.75 -3.87
N LYS A 147 -19.92 -3.62 -4.90
CA LYS A 147 -20.22 -3.28 -6.30
C LYS A 147 -19.31 -2.17 -6.84
N VAL A 148 -18.05 -2.16 -6.42
CA VAL A 148 -17.03 -1.21 -6.89
C VAL A 148 -16.21 -1.89 -7.98
N PRO A 149 -16.24 -1.38 -9.22
CA PRO A 149 -15.37 -1.88 -10.29
C PRO A 149 -13.90 -1.64 -9.95
N VAL A 150 -13.11 -2.69 -10.11
CA VAL A 150 -11.66 -2.70 -9.87
C VAL A 150 -10.94 -3.41 -11.02
N PHE A 151 -9.72 -2.98 -11.29
CA PHE A 151 -8.76 -3.70 -12.11
C PHE A 151 -7.90 -4.61 -11.23
N THR A 152 -7.27 -5.59 -11.85
CA THR A 152 -6.24 -6.40 -11.21
C THR A 152 -5.01 -6.45 -12.10
N GLY A 153 -3.81 -6.53 -11.52
CA GLY A 153 -2.60 -6.59 -12.30
C GLY A 153 -1.32 -6.47 -11.47
N ILE A 154 -0.20 -6.33 -12.18
CA ILE A 154 1.11 -6.11 -11.59
C ILE A 154 1.32 -4.60 -11.42
N SER A 155 1.93 -4.21 -10.31
CA SER A 155 2.42 -2.85 -10.09
C SER A 155 3.92 -2.75 -10.40
N LEU A 156 4.38 -1.65 -11.00
CA LEU A 156 5.78 -1.26 -10.95
C LEU A 156 6.01 -0.44 -9.69
N SER A 157 6.91 -0.89 -8.79
CA SER A 157 7.39 -0.06 -7.69
C SER A 157 8.74 0.53 -8.05
N SER A 158 8.76 1.80 -8.46
CA SER A 158 9.98 2.50 -8.89
C SER A 158 10.41 3.54 -7.88
N ASP A 159 11.69 3.52 -7.49
CA ASP A 159 12.29 4.58 -6.65
C ASP A 159 12.40 5.93 -7.40
N MET A 160 12.21 5.95 -8.73
CA MET A 160 12.36 7.16 -9.56
C MET A 160 11.01 7.72 -10.00
N TYR A 161 10.52 8.76 -9.29
CA TYR A 161 9.30 9.46 -9.66
C TYR A 161 9.49 10.40 -10.87
N TYR A 162 10.57 11.20 -10.89
CA TYR A 162 10.89 12.11 -11.99
C TYR A 162 12.04 11.54 -12.84
N PRO A 163 11.77 11.06 -14.08
CA PRO A 163 12.81 10.55 -14.95
C PRO A 163 13.74 11.67 -15.43
N HIS A 164 14.99 11.31 -15.75
CA HIS A 164 15.98 12.20 -16.33
C HIS A 164 16.37 11.75 -17.74
N ASN A 165 16.73 12.68 -18.63
CA ASN A 165 17.07 12.39 -20.03
C ASN A 165 18.42 11.69 -20.27
N ILE A 166 19.13 11.24 -19.21
CA ILE A 166 20.44 10.57 -19.37
C ILE A 166 20.24 9.06 -19.50
N ILE A 167 19.44 8.47 -18.59
CA ILE A 167 19.09 7.06 -18.61
C ILE A 167 17.59 6.99 -18.89
N PRO A 168 17.15 6.36 -20.01
CA PRO A 168 15.74 6.19 -20.30
C PRO A 168 15.01 5.50 -19.14
N THR A 169 13.82 5.98 -18.84
CA THR A 169 12.93 5.27 -17.92
C THR A 169 12.45 3.96 -18.54
N ARG A 170 12.06 3.01 -17.70
CA ARG A 170 11.55 1.69 -18.12
C ARG A 170 10.02 1.61 -18.13
N LEU A 171 9.31 2.73 -17.91
CA LEU A 171 7.84 2.75 -17.85
C LEU A 171 7.19 2.15 -19.12
N GLU A 172 7.69 2.49 -20.30
CA GLU A 172 7.17 1.94 -21.56
C GLU A 172 7.42 0.44 -21.71
N ASP A 173 8.58 -0.04 -21.29
CA ASP A 173 8.92 -1.47 -21.36
C ASP A 173 7.98 -2.27 -20.45
N TYR A 174 7.72 -1.76 -19.25
CA TYR A 174 6.79 -2.39 -18.32
C TYR A 174 5.32 -2.26 -18.77
N SER A 175 4.94 -1.15 -19.41
CA SER A 175 3.63 -1.02 -20.05
C SER A 175 3.45 -2.09 -21.14
N LYS A 176 4.43 -2.26 -22.03
CA LYS A 176 4.45 -3.32 -23.07
C LYS A 176 4.44 -4.74 -22.47
N ALA A 177 4.97 -4.91 -21.26
CA ALA A 177 4.94 -6.17 -20.51
C ALA A 177 3.62 -6.40 -19.74
N ASN A 178 2.59 -5.57 -19.96
CA ASN A 178 1.28 -5.62 -19.31
C ASN A 178 1.29 -5.31 -17.80
N VAL A 179 2.28 -4.56 -17.31
CA VAL A 179 2.20 -3.97 -15.97
C VAL A 179 1.08 -2.92 -15.97
N ALA A 180 0.20 -2.98 -14.97
CA ALA A 180 -1.04 -2.20 -14.95
C ALA A 180 -0.82 -0.77 -14.46
N VAL A 181 -0.08 -0.64 -13.36
CA VAL A 181 0.07 0.64 -12.63
C VAL A 181 1.49 0.81 -12.10
N VAL A 182 1.86 2.03 -11.73
CA VAL A 182 3.16 2.37 -11.13
C VAL A 182 2.99 3.17 -9.84
N GLU A 183 3.73 2.78 -8.81
CA GLU A 183 3.84 3.44 -7.50
C GLU A 183 5.27 3.22 -6.96
N MET A 184 5.51 3.38 -5.66
CA MET A 184 6.89 3.45 -5.14
C MET A 184 7.20 2.51 -3.94
N GLU A 185 6.27 1.69 -3.44
CA GLU A 185 6.47 0.99 -2.15
C GLU A 185 5.99 -0.46 -2.08
N VAL A 186 5.10 -0.93 -2.97
CA VAL A 186 4.43 -2.22 -2.76
C VAL A 186 5.35 -3.43 -3.00
N ALA A 187 6.31 -3.35 -3.92
CA ALA A 187 7.30 -4.42 -4.10
C ALA A 187 8.15 -4.62 -2.84
N THR A 188 8.58 -3.52 -2.21
CA THR A 188 9.29 -3.54 -0.93
C THR A 188 8.45 -4.20 0.16
N LEU A 189 7.18 -3.83 0.29
CA LEU A 189 6.25 -4.46 1.23
C LEU A 189 6.15 -5.98 1.01
N MET A 190 5.92 -6.40 -0.23
CA MET A 190 5.71 -7.82 -0.57
C MET A 190 6.96 -8.67 -0.32
N VAL A 191 8.15 -8.19 -0.69
CA VAL A 191 9.40 -8.91 -0.42
C VAL A 191 9.63 -9.03 1.08
N MET A 192 9.54 -7.93 1.83
CA MET A 192 9.74 -7.93 3.28
C MET A 192 8.72 -8.82 3.98
N GLY A 193 7.44 -8.74 3.58
CA GLY A 193 6.38 -9.59 4.10
C GLY A 193 6.69 -11.07 3.93
N THR A 194 7.13 -11.46 2.73
CA THR A 194 7.50 -12.85 2.46
C THR A 194 8.67 -13.31 3.33
N LEU A 195 9.73 -12.50 3.44
CA LEU A 195 10.90 -12.81 4.29
C LEU A 195 10.56 -12.87 5.78
N ARG A 196 9.58 -12.07 6.23
CA ARG A 196 9.13 -11.97 7.62
C ARG A 196 7.94 -12.88 7.95
N LYS A 197 7.43 -13.65 6.98
CA LYS A 197 6.22 -14.50 7.11
C LYS A 197 4.97 -13.70 7.53
N VAL A 198 4.80 -12.54 6.91
CA VAL A 198 3.66 -11.63 7.08
C VAL A 198 2.90 -11.55 5.76
N LYS A 199 1.58 -11.70 5.82
CA LYS A 199 0.72 -11.65 4.63
C LYS A 199 0.60 -10.21 4.14
N THR A 200 0.75 -9.98 2.84
CA THR A 200 0.73 -8.63 2.27
C THR A 200 -0.21 -8.49 1.09
N GLY A 201 -0.75 -7.30 0.88
CA GLY A 201 -1.53 -6.96 -0.32
C GLY A 201 -1.50 -5.46 -0.62
N GLY A 202 -1.91 -5.10 -1.83
CA GLY A 202 -1.93 -3.70 -2.30
C GLY A 202 -3.20 -3.36 -3.07
N ILE A 203 -3.78 -2.21 -2.74
CA ILE A 203 -4.91 -1.60 -3.47
C ILE A 203 -4.58 -0.12 -3.74
N PHE A 204 -4.81 0.33 -4.96
CA PHE A 204 -4.35 1.62 -5.43
C PHE A 204 -5.44 2.37 -6.20
N ILE A 205 -5.53 3.67 -5.97
CA ILE A 205 -6.35 4.59 -6.78
C ILE A 205 -5.46 5.33 -7.78
N VAL A 206 -5.91 5.43 -9.02
CA VAL A 206 -5.14 6.04 -10.11
C VAL A 206 -5.25 7.57 -10.05
N ASP A 207 -4.11 8.28 -10.05
CA ASP A 207 -4.03 9.74 -9.99
C ASP A 207 -3.65 10.43 -11.32
N GLY A 208 -3.26 9.64 -12.32
CA GLY A 208 -2.91 10.12 -13.66
C GLY A 208 -2.18 9.05 -14.47
N CYS A 209 -1.48 9.47 -15.51
CA CYS A 209 -0.64 8.60 -16.33
C CYS A 209 0.75 9.24 -16.58
N PRO A 210 1.85 8.66 -16.08
CA PRO A 210 3.18 9.21 -16.31
C PRO A 210 3.63 9.14 -17.78
N LEU A 211 3.00 8.32 -18.61
CA LEU A 211 3.23 8.31 -20.06
C LEU A 211 2.57 9.49 -20.80
N LYS A 212 1.79 10.32 -20.08
CA LYS A 212 1.00 11.45 -20.61
C LYS A 212 1.07 12.70 -19.72
N TRP A 213 2.09 12.82 -18.87
CA TRP A 213 2.23 13.99 -17.99
C TRP A 213 2.51 15.28 -18.75
N ASP A 214 3.17 15.20 -19.90
CA ASP A 214 3.37 16.32 -20.83
C ASP A 214 2.06 16.81 -21.48
N GLU A 215 1.04 15.96 -21.54
CA GLU A 215 -0.33 16.30 -21.93
C GLU A 215 -1.20 16.78 -20.76
N GLY A 216 -0.68 16.78 -19.53
CA GLY A 216 -1.39 17.21 -18.32
C GLY A 216 -2.26 16.13 -17.67
N ASP A 217 -2.05 14.83 -17.96
CA ASP A 217 -2.79 13.71 -17.35
C ASP A 217 -2.30 13.41 -15.92
N PHE A 218 -2.52 14.35 -15.00
CA PHE A 218 -2.21 14.22 -13.58
C PHE A 218 -3.03 15.19 -12.71
N ASP A 219 -3.53 14.69 -11.58
CA ASP A 219 -4.12 15.51 -10.53
C ASP A 219 -3.87 14.86 -9.17
N ASN A 220 -3.17 15.57 -8.29
CA ASN A 220 -2.90 15.10 -6.93
C ASN A 220 -4.16 15.08 -6.03
N ASN A 221 -5.23 15.75 -6.45
CA ASN A 221 -6.54 15.62 -5.84
C ASN A 221 -7.23 14.37 -6.37
N LEU A 222 -7.05 13.28 -5.62
CA LEU A 222 -7.72 12.01 -5.88
C LEU A 222 -9.23 12.20 -5.97
N VAL A 223 -9.86 11.53 -6.94
CA VAL A 223 -11.31 11.57 -7.17
C VAL A 223 -12.05 11.18 -5.88
N PRO A 224 -12.76 12.10 -5.19
CA PRO A 224 -13.17 11.90 -3.80
C PRO A 224 -14.01 10.65 -3.55
N GLU A 225 -15.03 10.41 -4.38
CA GLU A 225 -15.90 9.23 -4.27
C GLU A 225 -15.12 7.92 -4.47
N ARG A 226 -14.17 7.92 -5.42
CA ARG A 226 -13.35 6.75 -5.71
C ARG A 226 -12.35 6.49 -4.58
N LEU A 227 -11.79 7.54 -3.99
CA LEU A 227 -10.94 7.43 -2.80
C LEU A 227 -11.72 6.82 -1.62
N GLU A 228 -12.94 7.29 -1.38
CA GLU A 228 -13.81 6.74 -0.33
C GLU A 228 -14.11 5.25 -0.59
N ASN A 229 -14.39 4.86 -1.84
CA ASN A 229 -14.59 3.46 -2.22
C ASN A 229 -13.35 2.59 -1.95
N MET A 230 -12.15 3.05 -2.32
CA MET A 230 -10.91 2.33 -2.03
C MET A 230 -10.70 2.15 -0.51
N ILE A 231 -10.97 3.20 0.28
CA ILE A 231 -10.85 3.14 1.74
C ILE A 231 -11.87 2.14 2.31
N LYS A 232 -13.12 2.16 1.87
CA LYS A 232 -14.15 1.19 2.31
C LYS A 232 -13.75 -0.25 2.01
N ILE A 233 -13.22 -0.52 0.82
CA ILE A 233 -12.71 -1.86 0.46
C ILE A 233 -11.58 -2.26 1.43
N SER A 234 -10.65 -1.35 1.70
CA SER A 234 -9.51 -1.59 2.60
C SER A 234 -9.96 -1.87 4.03
N LEU A 235 -10.88 -1.07 4.58
CA LEU A 235 -11.40 -1.21 5.94
C LEU A 235 -12.15 -2.54 6.13
N GLU A 236 -13.05 -2.88 5.20
CA GLU A 236 -13.79 -4.13 5.24
C GLU A 236 -12.87 -5.35 5.13
N THR A 237 -11.83 -5.26 4.28
CA THR A 237 -10.81 -6.30 4.16
C THR A 237 -10.04 -6.45 5.47
N CYS A 238 -9.56 -5.35 6.05
CA CYS A 238 -8.85 -5.38 7.33
C CYS A 238 -9.70 -6.03 8.44
N ALA A 239 -10.99 -5.67 8.54
CA ALA A 239 -11.88 -6.28 9.52
C ALA A 239 -12.08 -7.79 9.28
N ARG A 240 -12.20 -8.26 8.03
CA ARG A 240 -12.31 -9.70 7.72
C ARG A 240 -11.04 -10.47 8.06
N MET A 241 -9.88 -9.89 7.78
CA MET A 241 -8.59 -10.48 8.12
C MET A 241 -8.37 -10.50 9.63
N ALA A 242 -8.80 -9.46 10.35
CA ALA A 242 -8.64 -9.33 11.79
C ALA A 242 -9.41 -10.42 12.57
N LYS A 243 -10.60 -10.84 12.09
CA LYS A 243 -11.39 -11.92 12.72
C LYS A 243 -10.68 -13.27 12.84
N LYS A 244 -9.55 -13.46 12.15
CA LYS A 244 -8.77 -14.71 12.14
C LYS A 244 -7.68 -14.75 13.21
N TYR A 245 -7.47 -13.64 13.93
CA TYR A 245 -6.46 -13.48 14.98
C TYR A 245 -7.10 -13.04 16.29
#